data_AF-A0A6L5F892-F1
#
_entry.id   AF-A0A6L5F892-F1
#
_cell.length_a   1.000
_cell.length_b   1.000
_cell.length_c   1.000
_cell.angle_alpha   90.00
_cell.angle_beta   90.00
_cell.angle_gamma   90.00
#
_symmetry.space_group_name_H-M   'P 1'
#
loop_
_entity.id
_entity.type
_entity.pdbx_description
1 polymer ?
#
loop_
_entity_poly.entity_id
_entity_poly.type
_entity_poly.pdbx_seq_one_letter_code
_entity_poly.pdbx_strand_id
1 'polypeptide(L)'
;MLSFRVDEEEAADVQRWAEQLGLDRSELLRQAVHRHLVQLRAETDVREWRSQPLTDDEKAFGEIADWGVSEDWSDWVNGAG
;
A
#
# COMPACT_ATOMS: atom_id res chain seq x y z
N MET A 1 -6.75 11.32 -18.80
CA MET A 1 -6.08 12.56 -18.34
C MET A 1 -7.00 13.20 -17.31
N LEU A 2 -6.54 13.38 -16.07
CA LEU A 2 -7.32 14.05 -15.02
C LEU A 2 -6.95 15.53 -15.04
N SER A 3 -7.94 16.43 -14.99
CA SER A 3 -7.73 17.86 -14.89
C SER A 3 -8.55 18.38 -13.71
N PHE A 4 -7.91 19.18 -12.87
CA PHE A 4 -8.52 19.81 -11.70
C PHE A 4 -7.97 21.22 -11.58
N ARG A 5 -8.74 22.08 -10.91
CA ARG A 5 -8.30 23.43 -10.61
C ARG A 5 -7.52 23.41 -9.30
N VAL A 6 -6.41 24.13 -9.31
CA VAL A 6 -5.61 24.48 -8.14
C VAL A 6 -5.41 25.99 -8.17
N ASP A 7 -5.09 26.57 -7.03
CA ASP A 7 -4.63 27.95 -7.01
C ASP A 7 -3.23 28.08 -7.64
N GLU A 8 -2.85 29.30 -7.98
CA GLU A 8 -1.60 29.59 -8.68
C GLU A 8 -0.37 29.32 -7.82
N GLU A 9 -0.48 29.50 -6.50
CA GLU A 9 0.59 29.23 -5.55
C GLU A 9 0.90 27.74 -5.48
N GLU A 10 -0.13 26.92 -5.32
CA GLU A 10 -0.03 25.46 -5.27
C GLU A 10 0.48 24.89 -6.60
N ALA A 11 0.04 25.46 -7.74
CA ALA A 11 0.59 25.11 -9.05
C ALA A 11 2.10 25.42 -9.16
N ALA A 12 2.54 26.58 -8.65
CA ALA A 12 3.94 26.98 -8.66
C ALA A 12 4.79 26.10 -7.74
N ASP A 13 4.25 25.72 -6.58
CA ASP A 13 4.92 24.82 -5.64
C ASP A 13 5.11 23.42 -6.23
N VAL A 14 4.07 22.86 -6.84
CA VAL A 14 4.15 21.55 -7.52
C VAL A 14 5.21 21.60 -8.61
N GLN A 15 5.26 22.67 -9.41
CA GLN A 15 6.27 22.84 -10.45
C GLN A 15 7.70 22.92 -9.87
N ARG A 16 7.89 23.72 -8.82
CA ARG A 16 9.19 23.88 -8.14
C ARG A 16 9.71 22.56 -7.60
N TRP A 17 8.84 21.78 -6.94
CA TRP A 17 9.22 20.48 -6.39
C TRP A 17 9.48 19.44 -7.48
N ALA A 18 8.71 19.46 -8.58
CA ALA A 18 8.96 18.58 -9.72
C ALA A 18 10.35 18.81 -10.30
N GLU A 19 10.74 20.08 -10.47
CA GLU A 19 12.08 20.47 -10.94
C GLU A 19 13.18 20.05 -9.97
N GLN A 20 13.01 20.31 -8.66
CA GLN A 20 13.98 19.92 -7.64
C GLN A 20 14.19 18.41 -7.55
N LEU A 21 13.13 17.62 -7.79
CA LEU A 21 13.17 16.17 -7.77
C LEU A 21 13.56 15.55 -9.13
N GLY A 22 13.69 16.36 -10.18
CA GLY A 22 13.95 15.89 -11.54
C GLY A 22 12.82 15.04 -12.12
N LEU A 23 11.58 15.31 -11.72
CA LEU A 23 10.38 14.58 -12.13
C LEU A 23 9.51 15.43 -13.05
N ASP A 24 8.73 14.76 -13.90
CA ASP A 24 7.61 15.43 -14.57
C ASP A 24 6.51 15.78 -13.56
N ARG A 25 5.82 16.90 -13.80
CA ARG A 25 4.72 17.35 -12.97
C ARG A 25 3.63 16.29 -12.79
N SER A 26 3.27 15.60 -13.87
CA SER A 26 2.24 14.56 -13.83
C SER A 26 2.69 13.34 -13.02
N GLU A 27 3.99 13.05 -13.01
CA GLU A 27 4.55 11.96 -12.22
C GLU A 27 4.54 12.29 -10.72
N LEU A 28 4.94 13.52 -10.36
CA LEU A 28 4.86 13.99 -8.97
C LEU A 28 3.43 13.90 -8.43
N LEU A 29 2.45 14.40 -9.18
CA LEU A 29 1.04 14.36 -8.80
C LEU A 29 0.49 12.93 -8.73
N ARG A 30 0.87 12.07 -9.68
CA ARG A 30 0.48 10.65 -9.66
C ARG A 30 0.96 9.97 -8.39
N GLN A 31 2.22 10.18 -8.01
CA GLN A 31 2.77 9.60 -6.78
C GLN A 31 2.09 10.13 -5.53
N ALA A 32 1.84 11.44 -5.46
CA ALA A 32 1.13 12.04 -4.34
C ALA A 32 -0.28 11.46 -4.16
N VAL A 33 -1.05 11.38 -5.25
CA VAL A 33 -2.38 10.77 -5.25
C VAL A 33 -2.31 9.29 -4.86
N HIS A 34 -1.35 8.54 -5.42
CA HIS A 34 -1.19 7.13 -5.09
C HIS A 34 -0.91 6.91 -3.60
N ARG A 35 0.03 7.66 -3.01
CA ARG A 35 0.34 7.58 -1.57
C ARG A 35 -0.88 7.91 -0.71
N HIS A 36 -1.63 8.95 -1.08
CA HIS A 36 -2.83 9.32 -0.34
C HIS A 36 -3.92 8.25 -0.42
N LEU A 37 -4.15 7.66 -1.60
CA LEU A 37 -5.11 6.58 -1.76
C LEU A 37 -4.71 5.31 -0.99
N VAL A 38 -3.43 4.99 -0.94
CA VAL A 38 -2.91 3.87 -0.13
C VAL A 38 -3.18 4.13 1.35
N GLN A 39 -2.91 5.34 1.85
CA GLN A 39 -3.19 5.72 3.23
C GLN A 39 -4.70 5.58 3.56
N LEU A 40 -5.59 6.12 2.72
CA LEU A 40 -7.04 6.05 2.94
C LEU A 40 -7.56 4.62 2.98
N ARG A 41 -7.00 3.73 2.14
CA ARG A 41 -7.33 2.29 2.18
C ARG A 41 -6.89 1.66 3.49
N ALA A 42 -5.64 1.90 3.90
CA ALA A 42 -5.14 1.37 5.17
C ALA A 42 -5.97 1.86 6.38
N GLU A 43 -6.38 3.13 6.40
CA GLU A 43 -7.27 3.67 7.44
C GLU A 43 -8.67 3.04 7.42
N THR A 44 -9.15 2.66 6.24
CA THR A 44 -10.42 1.94 6.07
C THR A 44 -10.29 0.52 6.60
N ASP A 45 -9.25 -0.21 6.19
CA ASP A 45 -8.98 -1.57 6.65
C ASP A 45 -8.87 -1.61 8.19
N VAL A 46 -8.09 -0.70 8.79
CA VAL A 46 -7.96 -0.61 10.26
C VAL A 46 -9.31 -0.36 10.95
N ARG A 47 -10.17 0.46 10.34
CA ARG A 47 -11.51 0.75 10.88
C ARG A 47 -12.41 -0.47 10.80
N GLU A 48 -12.40 -1.17 9.66
CA GLU A 48 -13.15 -2.40 9.45
C GLU A 48 -12.72 -3.47 10.46
N TRP A 49 -11.41 -3.73 10.57
CA TRP A 49 -10.82 -4.63 11.56
C TRP A 49 -11.20 -4.27 13.01
N ARG A 50 -11.29 -2.98 13.36
CA ARG A 50 -11.73 -2.55 14.69
C ARG A 50 -13.22 -2.75 14.92
N SER A 51 -14.03 -2.65 13.87
CA SER A 51 -15.49 -2.82 13.95
C SER A 51 -15.93 -4.27 13.89
N GLN A 52 -15.09 -5.15 13.33
CA GLN A 52 -15.29 -6.60 13.27
C GLN A 52 -14.06 -7.27 13.89
N PRO A 53 -13.95 -7.26 15.24
CA PRO A 53 -12.89 -8.00 15.90
C PRO A 53 -13.03 -9.48 15.55
N LEU A 54 -11.88 -10.18 15.47
CA LEU A 54 -11.83 -11.62 15.24
C LEU A 54 -12.83 -12.34 16.15
N THR A 55 -13.61 -13.22 15.56
CA THR A 55 -14.46 -14.15 16.29
C THR A 55 -13.58 -15.08 17.14
N ASP A 56 -14.16 -15.70 18.15
CA ASP A 56 -13.39 -16.60 19.02
C ASP A 56 -12.86 -17.83 18.26
N ASP A 57 -13.59 -18.28 17.22
CA ASP A 57 -13.13 -19.30 16.28
C ASP A 57 -11.92 -18.84 15.45
N GLU A 58 -11.88 -17.57 15.03
CA GLU A 58 -10.75 -17.01 14.28
C GLU A 58 -9.53 -16.74 15.16
N LYS A 59 -9.73 -16.38 16.43
CA LYS A 59 -8.64 -16.24 17.41
C LYS A 59 -7.96 -17.57 17.70
N ALA A 60 -8.69 -18.68 17.66
CA ALA A 60 -8.14 -20.02 17.87
C ALA A 60 -7.09 -20.41 16.81
N PHE A 61 -7.15 -19.84 15.59
CA PHE A 61 -6.08 -20.03 14.59
C PHE A 61 -4.76 -19.34 14.96
N GLY A 62 -4.78 -18.31 15.82
CA GLY A 62 -3.56 -17.68 16.35
C GLY A 62 -2.79 -18.59 17.30
N GLU A 63 -3.47 -19.53 17.97
CA GLU A 63 -2.84 -20.54 18.84
C GLU A 63 -2.08 -21.61 18.04
N ILE A 64 -2.37 -21.74 16.74
CA ILE A 64 -1.73 -22.68 15.81
C ILE A 64 -0.47 -22.06 15.17
N ALA A 65 -0.17 -20.78 15.42
CA ALA A 65 0.93 -20.06 14.79
C ALA A 65 2.32 -20.41 15.36
N ASP A 66 2.61 -21.69 15.55
CA ASP A 66 3.96 -22.24 15.44
C ASP A 66 4.21 -22.57 13.96
N TRP A 67 4.11 -21.55 13.09
CA TRP A 67 4.59 -21.63 11.72
C TRP A 67 6.12 -21.59 11.81
N GLY A 68 6.68 -22.73 12.25
CA GLY A 68 8.10 -22.95 12.41
C GLY A 68 8.86 -22.58 11.15
N VAL A 69 10.12 -22.16 11.33
CA VAL A 69 11.09 -21.82 10.29
C VAL A 69 10.81 -22.66 9.05
N SER A 70 10.41 -21.98 7.96
CA SER A 70 9.91 -22.58 6.72
C SER A 70 10.64 -23.87 6.39
N GLU A 71 9.89 -24.97 6.25
CA GLU A 71 10.38 -26.23 5.71
C GLU A 71 11.20 -25.96 4.43
N ASP A 72 12.31 -26.67 4.25
CA ASP A 72 13.16 -26.50 3.09
C ASP A 72 12.42 -26.99 1.83
N TRP A 73 11.85 -26.05 1.07
CA TRP A 73 11.10 -26.30 -0.17
C TRP A 73 11.99 -26.77 -1.33
N SER A 74 13.27 -27.07 -1.08
CA SER A 74 14.23 -27.58 -2.06
C SER A 74 13.77 -28.85 -2.77
N ASP A 75 12.92 -29.68 -2.15
CA ASP A 75 12.40 -30.91 -2.74
C ASP A 75 11.44 -30.68 -3.92
N TRP A 76 10.89 -29.47 -4.08
CA TRP A 76 9.98 -29.14 -5.19
C TRP A 76 10.68 -28.83 -6.52
N VAL A 77 12.03 -28.72 -6.52
CA VAL A 77 12.79 -28.33 -7.73
C VAL A 77 12.95 -29.47 -8.74
N ASN A 78 12.73 -30.73 -8.36
CA ASN A 78 12.97 -31.88 -9.25
C ASN A 78 11.70 -32.44 -9.94
N GLY A 79 10.70 -31.60 -10.18
CA GLY A 79 9.48 -31.93 -10.92
C GLY A 79 9.57 -31.64 -12.42
N ALA A 80 10.65 -32.04 -13.09
CA ALA A 80 10.73 -32.05 -14.55
C ALA A 80 11.05 -33.47 -15.02
N GLY A 81 10.00 -34.21 -15.38
CA GLY A 81 10.04 -35.48 -16.10
C GLY A 81 9.11 -35.41 -17.29
#